data_AF-A0A2P5CS13-F1
#
_entry.id   AF-A0A2P5CS13-F1
#
_cell.length_a   1.000
_cell.length_b   1.000
_cell.length_c   1.000
_cell.angle_alpha   90.00
_cell.angle_beta   90.00
_cell.angle_gamma   90.00
#
_symmetry.space_group_name_H-M   'P 1'
#
loop_
_entity.id
_entity.type
_entity.pdbx_description
1 polymer ?
#
loop_
_entity_poly.entity_id
_entity_poly.type
_entity_poly.pdbx_seq_one_letter_code
_entity_poly.pdbx_strand_id
1 'polypeptide(L)'
;MVRAIHFPNLPFDFLMPPSSNNVKDIALKTIPSASKTEIKRVLQSVYGFEVEKVRTLNMQGKRKYRGNVLVAKPNYKKAYVTLKNPLSISPALYHPFNSDETDSMK
;
A
#
# COMPACT_ATOMS: atom_id res chain seq x y z
N MET A 1 11.62 -22.11 16.92
CA MET A 1 12.69 -21.62 16.02
C MET A 1 12.32 -20.21 15.54
N VAL A 2 13.16 -19.21 15.77
CA VAL A 2 12.91 -17.81 15.34
C VAL A 2 13.79 -17.51 14.13
N ARG A 3 13.18 -17.25 12.96
CA ARG A 3 13.91 -16.84 11.76
C ARG A 3 14.37 -15.40 11.92
N ALA A 4 15.68 -15.18 12.05
CA ALA A 4 16.29 -13.85 12.00
C ALA A 4 16.35 -13.37 10.54
N ILE A 5 15.78 -12.19 10.26
CA ILE A 5 15.80 -11.57 8.94
C ILE A 5 16.56 -10.26 9.08
N HIS A 6 17.76 -10.19 8.50
CA HIS A 6 18.65 -9.02 8.60
C HIS A 6 18.27 -7.93 7.60
N PHE A 7 17.85 -8.32 6.38
CA PHE A 7 17.42 -7.40 5.32
C PHE A 7 16.13 -7.91 4.66
N PRO A 8 14.96 -7.41 5.06
CA PRO A 8 13.70 -7.79 4.43
C PRO A 8 13.56 -7.08 3.07
N ASN A 9 13.80 -7.79 1.96
CA ASN A 9 13.51 -7.29 0.61
C ASN A 9 12.04 -7.55 0.26
N LEU A 10 11.12 -6.81 0.88
CA LEU A 10 9.69 -6.90 0.58
C LEU A 10 9.21 -5.59 -0.05
N PRO A 11 8.80 -5.58 -1.34
CA PRO A 11 8.35 -4.37 -1.98
C PRO A 11 6.98 -3.98 -1.43
N PHE A 12 6.87 -2.75 -0.94
CA PHE A 12 5.62 -2.15 -0.51
C PHE A 12 5.28 -0.96 -1.37
N ASP A 13 4.12 -1.05 -2.02
CA ASP A 13 3.45 0.08 -2.62
C ASP A 13 2.36 0.53 -1.63
N PHE A 14 2.51 1.71 -1.04
CA PHE A 14 1.45 2.32 -0.24
C PHE A 14 0.32 2.78 -1.17
N LEU A 15 -0.91 2.40 -0.84
CA LEU A 15 -2.09 2.86 -1.55
C LEU A 15 -2.65 4.09 -0.83
N MET A 16 -3.16 5.04 -1.61
CA MET A 16 -3.74 6.26 -1.06
C MET A 16 -4.91 5.91 -0.12
N PRO A 17 -4.95 6.49 1.09
CA PRO A 17 -6.10 6.35 1.95
C PRO A 17 -7.31 7.10 1.38
N PRO A 18 -8.53 6.67 1.72
CA PRO A 18 -9.76 7.33 1.24
C PRO A 18 -9.97 8.72 1.85
N SER A 19 -9.33 9.02 2.99
CA SER A 19 -9.40 10.32 3.68
C SER A 19 -7.99 10.77 4.09
N SER A 20 -7.77 12.08 4.14
CA SER A 20 -6.49 12.68 4.57
C SER A 20 -6.36 12.84 6.09
N ASN A 21 -7.48 13.11 6.76
CA ASN A 21 -7.51 13.36 8.19
C ASN A 21 -7.67 12.06 8.99
N ASN A 22 -6.86 11.90 10.04
CA ASN A 22 -6.93 10.80 11.02
C ASN A 22 -6.98 9.39 10.40
N VAL A 23 -5.99 9.06 9.58
CA VAL A 23 -5.91 7.76 8.91
C VAL A 23 -5.52 6.68 9.91
N LYS A 24 -6.51 5.90 10.35
CA LYS A 24 -6.28 4.73 11.22
C LYS A 24 -5.93 3.48 10.42
N ASP A 25 -6.61 3.27 9.30
CA ASP A 25 -6.41 2.11 8.44
C ASP A 25 -5.70 2.53 7.15
N ILE A 26 -4.51 1.98 6.91
CA ILE A 26 -3.76 2.16 5.65
C ILE A 26 -3.86 0.91 4.79
N ALA A 27 -3.82 1.10 3.47
CA ALA A 27 -3.82 0.01 2.51
C ALA A 27 -2.45 -0.10 1.82
N LEU A 28 -1.97 -1.33 1.66
CA LEU A 28 -0.69 -1.65 1.03
C LEU A 28 -0.91 -2.66 -0.09
N LYS A 29 -0.05 -2.59 -1.10
CA LYS A 29 0.11 -3.60 -2.13
C LYS A 29 1.53 -4.18 -2.03
N THR A 30 1.62 -5.51 -2.03
CA THR A 30 2.88 -6.24 -1.95
C THR A 30 2.80 -7.56 -2.72
N ILE A 31 3.84 -8.40 -2.64
CA ILE A 31 3.91 -9.69 -3.31
C ILE A 31 2.96 -10.74 -2.67
N PRO A 32 2.41 -11.68 -3.46
CA PRO A 32 1.51 -12.74 -2.97
C PRO A 32 2.09 -13.67 -1.89
N SER A 33 3.41 -13.80 -1.80
CA SER A 33 4.09 -14.67 -0.82
C SER A 33 4.22 -14.06 0.58
N ALA A 34 4.02 -12.74 0.74
CA ALA A 34 4.23 -12.05 2.00
C ALA A 34 3.30 -12.53 3.14
N SER A 35 3.86 -12.85 4.31
CA SER A 35 3.06 -13.20 5.49
C SER A 35 2.63 -11.97 6.29
N LYS A 36 1.51 -12.07 7.03
CA LYS A 36 1.02 -11.01 7.94
C LYS A 36 2.09 -10.60 8.95
N THR A 37 2.84 -11.57 9.48
CA THR A 37 3.89 -11.33 10.49
C THR A 37 5.08 -10.60 9.89
N GLU A 38 5.46 -10.95 8.65
CA GLU A 38 6.53 -10.24 7.92
C GLU A 38 6.13 -8.80 7.65
N ILE A 39 4.93 -8.58 7.13
CA ILE A 39 4.41 -7.24 6.87
C ILE A 39 4.43 -6.38 8.14
N LYS A 40 3.92 -6.92 9.26
CA LYS A 40 3.92 -6.23 10.55
C LYS A 40 5.34 -5.86 11.00
N ARG A 41 6.28 -6.82 10.95
CA ARG A 41 7.66 -6.60 11.40
C ARG A 41 8.38 -5.55 10.56
N VAL A 42 8.22 -5.56 9.23
CA VAL A 42 8.88 -4.58 8.36
C VAL A 42 8.30 -3.19 8.59
N LEU A 43 6.97 -3.04 8.70
CA LEU A 43 6.35 -1.75 9.01
C LEU A 43 6.80 -1.18 10.35
N GLN A 44 6.95 -2.04 11.37
CA GLN A 44 7.44 -1.62 12.68
C GLN A 44 8.94 -1.29 12.68
N SER A 45 9.77 -2.13 12.05
CA SER A 45 11.23 -2.03 12.19
C SER A 45 11.85 -1.06 11.20
N VAL A 46 11.33 -0.99 9.98
CA VAL A 46 11.89 -0.14 8.91
C VAL A 46 11.23 1.23 8.87
N TYR A 47 9.91 1.29 9.04
CA TYR A 47 9.15 2.54 8.94
C TYR A 47 8.75 3.13 10.31
N GLY A 48 8.95 2.40 11.41
CA GLY A 48 8.64 2.89 12.76
C GLY A 48 7.15 2.96 13.09
N PHE A 49 6.27 2.35 12.30
CA PHE A 49 4.82 2.42 12.55
C PHE A 49 4.38 1.55 13.72
N GLU A 50 3.49 2.08 14.55
CA GLU A 50 2.80 1.29 15.57
C GLU A 50 1.60 0.54 15.00
N VAL A 51 1.82 -0.72 14.61
CA VAL A 51 0.78 -1.57 14.01
C VAL A 51 -0.02 -2.34 15.07
N GLU A 52 -1.33 -2.10 15.09
CA GLU A 52 -2.29 -2.86 15.88
C GLU A 52 -2.55 -4.22 15.21
N LYS A 53 -3.12 -4.20 14.00
CA LYS A 53 -3.62 -5.39 13.30
C LYS A 53 -3.30 -5.34 11.81
N VAL A 54 -3.01 -6.51 11.22
CA VAL A 54 -2.82 -6.68 9.77
C VAL A 54 -3.84 -7.66 9.22
N ARG A 55 -4.58 -7.23 8.20
CA ARG A 55 -5.51 -8.04 7.41
C ARG A 55 -4.95 -8.13 5.99
N THR A 56 -5.03 -9.30 5.36
CA THR A 56 -4.46 -9.51 4.02
C THR A 56 -5.45 -10.23 3.12
N LEU A 57 -5.42 -9.90 1.84
CA LEU A 57 -6.21 -10.50 0.77
C LEU A 57 -5.28 -10.82 -0.40
N ASN A 58 -5.43 -12.01 -0.99
CA ASN A 58 -4.73 -12.36 -2.22
C ASN A 58 -5.57 -11.85 -3.40
N MET A 59 -5.03 -10.91 -4.18
CA MET A 59 -5.71 -10.29 -5.30
C MET A 59 -5.20 -10.87 -6.62
N GLN A 60 -6.13 -11.25 -7.49
CA GLN A 60 -5.79 -11.62 -8.85
C GLN A 60 -5.55 -10.35 -9.68
N GLY A 61 -4.51 -10.36 -10.50
CA GLY A 61 -4.24 -9.27 -11.42
C GLY A 61 -5.31 -9.20 -12.51
N LYS A 62 -5.62 -7.98 -12.97
CA LYS A 62 -6.62 -7.75 -14.02
C LYS A 62 -6.19 -8.46 -15.30
N ARG A 63 -7.04 -9.34 -15.80
CA ARG A 63 -6.92 -9.99 -17.10
C ARG A 63 -7.57 -9.11 -18.17
N LYS A 64 -6.93 -8.98 -19.33
CA LYS A 64 -7.44 -8.25 -20.50
C LYS A 64 -7.04 -8.98 -21.78
N TYR A 65 -7.94 -9.02 -22.74
CA TYR A 65 -7.60 -9.45 -24.10
C TYR A 65 -6.95 -8.30 -24.87
N ARG A 66 -5.89 -8.63 -25.60
CA ARG A 66 -5.21 -7.76 -26.58
C ARG A 66 -5.30 -8.48 -27.92
N GLY A 67 -6.34 -8.21 -28.69
CA GLY A 67 -6.70 -9.04 -29.84
C GLY A 67 -6.99 -10.47 -29.39
N ASN A 68 -6.24 -11.44 -29.93
CA ASN A 68 -6.40 -12.87 -29.62
C ASN A 68 -5.57 -13.34 -28.41
N VAL A 69 -4.71 -12.49 -27.83
CA VAL A 69 -3.82 -12.86 -26.72
C VAL A 69 -4.41 -12.39 -25.38
N LEU A 70 -4.46 -13.29 -24.40
CA LEU A 70 -4.83 -12.96 -23.02
C LEU A 70 -3.61 -12.44 -22.25
N VAL A 71 -3.64 -11.18 -21.83
CA VAL A 71 -2.60 -10.55 -21.00
C VAL A 71 -3.15 -10.31 -19.60
N ALA A 72 -2.38 -10.70 -18.58
CA ALA A 72 -2.74 -10.48 -17.18
C ALA A 72 -1.72 -9.59 -16.48
N LYS A 73 -2.20 -8.67 -15.64
CA LYS A 73 -1.32 -8.01 -14.66
C LYS A 73 -0.85 -9.04 -13.62
N PRO A 74 0.32 -8.85 -12.98
CA PRO A 74 0.75 -9.69 -11.88
C PRO A 74 -0.26 -9.72 -10.74
N ASN A 75 -0.43 -10.90 -10.13
CA ASN A 75 -1.15 -11.04 -8.87
C ASN A 75 -0.41 -10.31 -7.77
N TYR A 76 -1.14 -9.80 -6.79
CA TYR A 76 -0.55 -9.08 -5.66
C TYR A 76 -1.30 -9.42 -4.38
N LYS A 77 -0.69 -9.09 -3.25
CA LYS A 77 -1.36 -9.14 -1.96
C LYS A 77 -1.78 -7.74 -1.59
N LYS A 78 -3.05 -7.56 -1.26
CA LYS A 78 -3.54 -6.33 -0.62
C LYS A 78 -3.50 -6.53 0.88
N ALA A 79 -2.89 -5.61 1.61
CA ALA A 79 -2.92 -5.62 3.06
C ALA A 79 -3.63 -4.36 3.57
N TYR A 80 -4.51 -4.54 4.54
CA TYR A 80 -5.07 -3.46 5.34
C TYR A 80 -4.42 -3.51 6.71
N VAL A 81 -3.79 -2.41 7.09
CA VAL A 81 -3.02 -2.29 8.32
C VAL A 81 -3.70 -1.24 9.19
N THR A 82 -4.10 -1.66 10.38
CA THR A 82 -4.66 -0.79 11.41
C THR A 82 -3.52 -0.30 12.28
N LEU A 83 -3.33 1.02 12.31
CA LEU A 83 -2.37 1.71 13.14
C LEU A 83 -2.98 1.96 14.52
N LYS A 84 -2.13 1.94 15.56
CA LYS A 84 -2.53 2.35 16.90
C LYS A 84 -2.77 3.84 16.97
N ASN A 85 -1.82 4.60 16.42
CA ASN A 85 -1.86 6.05 16.37
C ASN A 85 -2.30 6.48 14.96
N PRO A 86 -3.32 7.34 14.83
CA PRO A 86 -3.78 7.82 13.53
C PRO A 86 -2.69 8.65 12.86
N LEU A 87 -2.57 8.50 11.54
CA LEU A 87 -1.64 9.28 10.72
C LEU A 87 -2.35 10.50 10.15
N SER A 88 -1.71 11.67 10.21
CA SER A 88 -2.13 12.89 9.53
C SER A 88 -1.27 13.09 8.29
N ILE A 89 -1.89 13.12 7.11
CA ILE A 89 -1.18 13.28 5.84
C ILE A 89 -1.40 14.71 5.35
N SER A 90 -0.32 15.44 5.08
CA SER A 90 -0.41 16.78 4.49
C SER A 90 -0.95 16.68 3.06
N PRO A 91 -1.99 17.45 2.69
CA PRO A 91 -2.48 17.50 1.32
C PRO A 91 -1.40 17.90 0.30
N ALA A 92 -0.39 18.68 0.72
CA ALA A 92 0.70 19.12 -0.15
C ALA A 92 1.68 18.00 -0.56
N LEU A 93 1.67 16.85 0.13
CA LEU A 93 2.43 15.66 -0.31
C LEU A 93 1.79 14.98 -1.52
N TYR A 94 0.62 15.47 -1.95
CA TYR A 94 -0.10 15.04 -3.13
C TYR A 94 -0.26 16.23 -4.07
N HIS A 95 0.52 16.28 -5.15
CA HIS A 95 0.13 17.06 -6.32
C HIS A 95 -0.82 16.19 -7.13
N PRO A 96 -2.16 16.40 -7.11
CA PRO A 96 -2.98 15.83 -8.15
C PRO A 96 -2.42 16.36 -9.48
N PHE A 97 -2.17 15.48 -10.44
CA PHE A 97 -1.67 15.81 -11.78
C PHE A 97 -2.52 16.83 -12.57
N ASN A 98 -3.58 17.42 -11.98
CA ASN A 98 -4.50 18.37 -12.58
C ASN A 98 -4.68 19.62 -11.70
N SER A 99 -3.62 20.37 -11.38
CA SER A 99 -3.75 21.68 -10.72
C SER A 99 -3.54 22.90 -11.62
N ASP A 100 -3.18 22.72 -12.90
CA ASP A 100 -2.67 23.84 -13.70
C ASP A 100 -3.60 24.30 -14.86
N GLU A 101 -4.84 23.80 -14.96
CA GLU A 101 -5.75 24.15 -16.07
C GLU A 101 -6.87 25.17 -15.73
N THR A 102 -6.96 25.69 -14.50
CA THR A 102 -8.05 26.62 -14.12
C THR A 102 -7.60 27.95 -13.54
N ASP A 103 -6.49 28.53 -14.02
CA ASP A 103 -6.11 29.90 -13.62
C ASP A 103 -5.64 30.81 -14.78
N SER A 104 -5.93 30.42 -16.04
CA SER A 104 -5.64 31.28 -17.22
C SER A 104 -6.88 31.90 -17.87
N MET A 105 -8.01 31.95 -17.15
CA MET A 105 -9.19 32.75 -17.52
C MET A 105 -9.64 33.61 -16.34
N LYS A 106 -8.75 34.46 -15.83
CA LYS A 106 -9.10 35.70 -15.14
C LYS A 106 -8.15 36.80 -15.58
#